data_AF-A0A6B3C7H8-F1
#
_entry.id   AF-A0A6B3C7H8-F1
#
_cell.length_a   1.000
_cell.length_b   1.000
_cell.length_c   1.000
_cell.angle_alpha   90.00
_cell.angle_beta   90.00
_cell.angle_gamma   90.00
#
_symmetry.space_group_name_H-M   'P 1'
#
loop_
_entity.id
_entity.type
_entity.pdbx_description
1 polymer ?
#
loop_
_entity_poly.entity_id
_entity_poly.type
_entity_poly.pdbx_seq_one_letter_code
_entity_poly.pdbx_strand_id
1 'polypeptide(L)'
;MALVFDAPVSNEALTTFVRNVPVDSELRLLNQVPSRTVARGEISLAEVFRRNRTARYRSFDGRIHVSARDDATTGAVKLLPLSSSLSMGEYERLQLEFARTGGTNTAALADAIYDDATQLTREVHARLEQALGDVLTDGVLTLNENGLVGVELDFGVPVNQKVIAATVWSNVAA
;
A
#
# COMPACT_ATOMS: atom_id res chain seq x y z
N MET A 1 -19.59 -19.80 11.82
CA MET A 1 -18.96 -18.49 12.01
C MET A 1 -19.98 -17.60 12.71
N ALA A 2 -19.91 -17.53 14.05
CA ALA A 2 -20.87 -16.74 14.82
C ALA A 2 -20.39 -15.28 14.78
N LEU A 3 -21.15 -14.43 14.09
CA LEU A 3 -21.08 -12.99 14.31
C LEU A 3 -21.42 -12.77 15.79
N VAL A 4 -20.51 -12.17 16.55
CA VAL A 4 -20.76 -11.84 17.95
C VAL A 4 -21.83 -10.76 17.99
N PHE A 5 -23.10 -11.17 18.13
CA PHE A 5 -24.28 -10.30 18.10
C PHE A 5 -24.45 -9.41 19.34
N ASP A 6 -23.58 -9.57 20.34
CA ASP A 6 -23.66 -8.89 21.64
C ASP A 6 -22.31 -8.28 22.02
N ALA A 7 -21.66 -7.64 21.06
CA ALA A 7 -20.54 -6.73 21.30
C ALA A 7 -21.11 -5.30 21.41
N PRO A 8 -20.54 -4.43 22.28
CA PRO A 8 -21.05 -3.07 22.46
C PRO A 8 -20.93 -2.19 21.19
N VAL A 9 -20.15 -2.64 20.19
CA VAL A 9 -20.00 -2.00 18.88
C VAL A 9 -20.35 -2.98 17.77
N SER A 10 -21.17 -2.58 16.81
CA SER A 10 -21.53 -3.41 15.66
C SER A 10 -20.41 -3.41 14.60
N ASN A 11 -20.31 -4.51 13.84
CA ASN A 11 -19.30 -4.63 12.77
C ASN A 11 -19.44 -3.53 11.69
N GLU A 12 -20.66 -3.09 11.41
CA GLU A 12 -20.90 -1.99 10.45
C GLU A 12 -20.36 -0.66 10.98
N ALA A 13 -20.61 -0.35 12.26
CA ALA A 13 -20.08 0.83 12.92
C ALA A 13 -18.55 0.81 12.94
N LEU A 14 -17.95 -0.32 13.30
CA LEU A 14 -16.50 -0.49 13.33
C LEU A 14 -15.86 -0.31 11.93
N THR A 15 -16.46 -0.92 10.90
CA THR A 15 -15.95 -0.81 9.52
C THR A 15 -16.07 0.63 8.99
N THR A 16 -17.15 1.32 9.35
CA THR A 16 -17.34 2.73 9.00
C THR A 16 -16.32 3.61 9.72
N PHE A 17 -16.07 3.35 11.01
CA PHE A 17 -15.08 4.07 11.80
C PHE A 17 -13.67 3.91 11.23
N VAL A 18 -13.21 2.67 10.99
CA VAL A 18 -11.87 2.37 10.45
C VAL A 18 -11.60 3.10 9.13
N ARG A 19 -12.61 3.21 8.25
CA ARG A 19 -12.48 3.94 6.97
C ARG A 19 -12.30 5.45 7.12
N ASN A 20 -12.69 6.00 8.27
CA ASN A 20 -12.58 7.42 8.58
C ASN A 20 -11.39 7.74 9.48
N VAL A 21 -10.61 6.74 9.92
CA VAL A 21 -9.37 6.96 10.67
C VAL A 21 -8.41 7.75 9.77
N PRO A 22 -8.00 8.96 10.15
CA PRO A 22 -7.10 9.76 9.34
C PRO A 22 -5.71 9.10 9.30
N VAL A 23 -5.03 9.29 8.16
CA VAL A 23 -3.59 9.01 8.09
C VAL A 23 -2.86 9.99 8.99
N ASP A 24 -1.89 9.49 9.76
CA ASP A 24 -1.08 10.34 10.60
C ASP A 24 -0.28 11.34 9.74
N SER A 25 -0.22 12.60 10.19
CA SER A 25 0.53 13.66 9.52
C SER A 25 2.03 13.40 9.43
N GLU A 26 2.57 12.55 10.32
CA GLU A 26 3.98 12.15 10.30
C GLU A 26 4.32 11.21 9.13
N LEU A 27 3.34 10.47 8.60
CA LEU A 27 3.51 9.57 7.45
C LEU A 27 3.51 10.37 6.15
N ARG A 28 4.66 10.95 5.81
CA ARG A 28 4.79 11.92 4.72
C ARG A 28 4.55 11.30 3.35
N LEU A 29 5.03 10.09 3.10
CA LEU A 29 4.92 9.45 1.79
C LEU A 29 3.45 9.09 1.51
N LEU A 30 2.76 8.51 2.50
CA LEU A 30 1.38 8.09 2.37
C LEU A 30 0.43 9.28 2.17
N ASN A 31 0.73 10.44 2.77
CA ASN A 31 -0.02 11.69 2.55
C ASN A 31 0.25 12.35 1.18
N GLN A 32 1.37 12.03 0.53
CA GLN A 32 1.76 12.61 -0.77
C GLN A 32 1.35 11.73 -1.95
N VAL A 33 1.32 10.41 -1.76
CA VAL A 33 0.99 9.46 -2.82
C VAL A 33 -0.53 9.26 -2.90
N PRO A 34 -1.17 9.48 -4.06
CA PRO A 34 -2.60 9.25 -4.20
C PRO A 34 -2.92 7.76 -4.09
N SER A 35 -3.87 7.42 -3.21
CA SER A 35 -4.36 6.05 -3.03
C SER A 35 -5.66 5.82 -3.79
N ARG A 36 -5.88 4.58 -4.23
CA ARG A 36 -7.11 4.15 -4.89
C ARG A 36 -7.50 2.76 -4.43
N THR A 37 -8.71 2.62 -3.91
CA THR A 37 -9.29 1.32 -3.60
C THR A 37 -9.78 0.63 -4.87
N VAL A 38 -9.50 -0.66 -5.00
CA VAL A 38 -9.98 -1.51 -6.10
C VAL A 38 -10.70 -2.72 -5.51
N ALA A 39 -11.75 -3.18 -6.20
CA ALA A 39 -12.53 -4.35 -5.76
C ALA A 39 -11.87 -5.69 -6.12
N ARG A 40 -10.78 -5.67 -6.90
CA ARG A 40 -10.08 -6.86 -7.40
C ARG A 40 -8.76 -7.03 -6.65
N GLY A 41 -8.33 -8.27 -6.45
CA GLY A 41 -7.01 -8.60 -5.88
C GLY A 41 -5.83 -8.40 -6.84
N GLU A 42 -6.07 -7.80 -8.01
CA GLU A 42 -5.08 -7.58 -9.06
C GLU A 42 -5.31 -6.21 -9.70
N ILE A 43 -4.21 -5.51 -9.98
CA ILE A 43 -4.19 -4.22 -10.65
C ILE A 43 -3.51 -4.38 -12.00
N SER A 44 -4.20 -4.05 -13.08
CA SER A 44 -3.62 -3.98 -14.42
C SER A 44 -3.00 -2.59 -14.64
N LEU A 45 -1.70 -2.55 -14.92
CA LEU A 45 -1.01 -1.36 -15.39
C LEU A 45 -0.97 -1.41 -16.92
N ALA A 46 -1.50 -0.38 -17.57
CA ALA A 46 -1.38 -0.23 -19.02
C ALA A 46 -0.71 1.11 -19.32
N GLU A 47 0.44 1.07 -19.97
CA GLU A 47 1.14 2.26 -20.45
C GLU A 47 1.01 2.33 -21.97
N VAL A 48 0.57 3.50 -22.47
CA VAL A 48 0.40 3.76 -23.91
C VAL A 48 1.39 4.84 -24.31
N PHE A 49 2.36 4.48 -25.15
CA PHE A 49 3.39 5.42 -25.59
C PHE A 49 2.97 6.11 -26.89
N ARG A 50 2.77 7.43 -26.85
CA ARG A 50 2.65 8.24 -28.07
C ARG A 50 4.01 8.79 -28.47
N ARG A 51 4.56 8.34 -29.60
CA ARG A 51 5.83 8.88 -30.13
C ARG A 51 5.54 9.91 -31.22
N ASN A 52 6.09 11.11 -31.07
CA ASN A 52 6.07 12.10 -32.16
C ASN A 52 7.08 11.67 -33.23
N ARG A 53 6.60 11.33 -34.43
CA ARG A 53 7.42 10.82 -35.53
C ARG A 53 7.46 11.85 -36.67
N THR A 54 8.64 12.11 -37.23
CA THR A 54 8.82 13.00 -38.38
C THR A 54 8.80 12.24 -39.71
N ALA A 55 8.28 12.89 -40.75
CA ALA A 55 8.34 12.36 -42.11
C ALA A 55 9.79 12.35 -42.64
N ARG A 56 10.08 11.48 -43.62
CA ARG A 56 11.37 11.38 -44.29
C ARG A 56 11.23 11.80 -45.75
N TYR A 57 12.20 12.57 -46.26
CA TYR A 57 12.27 12.88 -47.68
C TYR A 57 12.59 11.62 -48.48
N ARG A 58 11.95 11.47 -49.66
CA ARG A 58 12.18 10.37 -50.60
C ARG A 58 12.63 10.90 -51.95
N SER A 59 13.39 10.09 -52.69
CA SER A 59 13.71 10.37 -54.09
C SER A 59 12.43 10.38 -54.94
N PHE A 60 12.48 11.08 -56.08
CA PHE A 60 11.45 10.93 -57.11
C PHE A 60 11.34 9.45 -57.51
N ASP A 61 10.11 8.97 -57.63
CA ASP A 61 9.71 7.57 -57.87
C ASP A 61 10.21 6.52 -56.84
N GLY A 62 10.76 6.95 -55.70
CA GLY A 62 11.15 6.07 -54.60
C GLY A 62 9.96 5.57 -53.78
N ARG A 63 10.10 4.40 -53.13
CA ARG A 63 9.06 3.85 -52.24
C ARG A 63 8.79 4.78 -51.04
N ILE A 64 7.53 4.85 -50.61
CA ILE A 64 7.11 5.65 -49.46
C ILE A 64 7.55 4.95 -48.17
N HIS A 65 8.08 5.73 -47.22
CA HIS A 65 8.37 5.21 -45.88
C HIS A 65 7.06 4.90 -45.14
N VAL A 66 6.92 3.65 -44.69
CA VAL A 66 5.82 3.22 -43.84
C VAL A 66 6.20 3.49 -42.38
N SER A 67 5.46 4.39 -41.73
CA SER A 67 5.61 4.68 -40.31
C SER A 67 5.08 3.51 -39.45
N ALA A 68 5.61 3.37 -38.24
CA ALA A 68 5.13 2.39 -37.26
C ALA A 68 3.87 2.88 -36.52
N ARG A 69 3.15 1.94 -35.89
CA ARG A 69 2.06 2.27 -34.95
C ARG A 69 2.63 2.54 -33.55
N ASP A 70 1.82 3.15 -32.69
CA ASP A 70 2.16 3.33 -31.29
C ASP A 70 2.01 2.00 -30.54
N ASP A 71 2.92 1.76 -29.59
CA ASP A 71 2.98 0.53 -28.82
C ASP A 71 2.29 0.73 -27.46
N ALA A 72 1.75 -0.36 -26.91
CA ALA A 72 1.19 -0.41 -25.57
C ALA A 72 1.79 -1.60 -24.81
N THR A 73 2.06 -1.40 -23.52
CA THR A 73 2.52 -2.45 -22.62
C THR A 73 1.50 -2.62 -21.50
N THR A 74 1.08 -3.86 -21.26
CA THR A 74 0.17 -4.20 -20.17
C THR A 74 0.91 -5.11 -19.20
N GLY A 75 0.93 -4.74 -17.91
CA GLY A 75 1.35 -5.57 -16.80
C GLY A 75 0.21 -5.75 -15.81
N ALA A 76 0.27 -6.78 -14.98
CA ALA A 76 -0.69 -6.95 -13.90
C ALA A 76 0.04 -7.36 -12.61
N VAL A 77 -0.36 -6.74 -11.51
CA VAL A 77 0.27 -6.92 -10.19
C VAL A 77 -0.77 -7.45 -9.23
N LYS A 78 -0.46 -8.58 -8.60
CA LYS A 78 -1.28 -9.16 -7.54
C LYS A 78 -1.03 -8.43 -6.22
N LEU A 79 -2.11 -8.09 -5.53
CA LEU A 79 -2.04 -7.48 -4.20
C LEU A 79 -1.77 -8.55 -3.15
N LEU A 80 -0.71 -8.38 -2.37
CA LEU A 80 -0.43 -9.24 -1.23
C LEU A 80 -1.33 -8.86 -0.05
N PRO A 81 -1.81 -9.84 0.74
CA PRO A 81 -2.62 -9.55 1.91
C PRO A 81 -1.74 -8.92 3.00
N LEU A 82 -2.28 -7.88 3.64
CA LEU A 82 -1.70 -7.22 4.80
C LEU A 82 -2.76 -7.19 5.91
N SER A 83 -2.37 -7.57 7.12
CA SER A 83 -3.28 -7.63 8.27
C SER A 83 -2.50 -7.58 9.58
N SER A 84 -3.10 -6.96 10.60
CA SER A 84 -2.66 -7.04 12.00
C SER A 84 -3.85 -7.45 12.88
N SER A 85 -3.58 -8.04 14.03
CA SER A 85 -4.58 -8.48 15.00
C SER A 85 -4.04 -8.35 16.42
N LEU A 86 -4.88 -7.90 17.34
CA LEU A 86 -4.59 -7.91 18.77
C LEU A 86 -5.10 -9.21 19.41
N SER A 87 -4.37 -9.68 20.43
CA SER A 87 -4.78 -10.84 21.24
C SER A 87 -5.61 -10.38 22.43
N MET A 88 -6.79 -10.98 22.64
CA MET A 88 -7.64 -10.65 23.76
C MET A 88 -7.20 -11.38 25.04
N GLY A 89 -6.96 -10.64 26.11
CA GLY A 89 -6.49 -11.17 27.40
C GLY A 89 -7.60 -11.77 28.28
N GLU A 90 -7.21 -12.46 29.36
CA GLU A 90 -8.16 -13.05 30.31
C GLU A 90 -8.96 -11.99 31.08
N TYR A 91 -8.32 -10.90 31.47
CA TYR A 91 -8.97 -9.79 32.17
C TYR A 91 -10.02 -9.09 31.30
N GLU A 92 -9.73 -8.93 30.02
CA GLU A 92 -10.63 -8.33 29.03
C GLU A 92 -11.82 -9.25 28.74
N ARG A 93 -11.57 -10.57 28.70
CA ARG A 93 -12.62 -11.60 28.68
C ARG A 93 -13.52 -11.54 29.92
N LEU A 94 -12.94 -11.37 31.11
CA LEU A 94 -13.69 -11.21 32.36
C LEU A 94 -14.54 -9.93 32.37
N GLN A 95 -14.03 -8.82 31.81
CA GLN A 95 -14.80 -7.59 31.66
C GLN A 95 -15.98 -7.74 30.69
N LEU A 96 -15.78 -8.46 29.58
CA LEU A 96 -16.88 -8.82 28.66
C LEU A 96 -17.93 -9.71 29.32
N GLU A 97 -17.51 -10.65 30.17
CA GLU A 97 -18.42 -11.51 30.94
C GLU A 97 -19.19 -10.70 32.00
N PHE A 98 -18.53 -9.74 32.65
CA PHE A 98 -19.17 -8.77 33.54
C PHE A 98 -20.18 -7.88 32.81
N ALA A 99 -19.85 -7.38 31.62
CA ALA A 99 -20.75 -6.57 30.80
C ALA A 99 -21.99 -7.38 30.38
N ARG A 100 -21.82 -8.65 29.96
CA ARG A 100 -22.93 -9.57 29.64
C ARG A 100 -23.87 -9.86 30.81
N THR A 101 -23.36 -9.83 32.04
CA THR A 101 -24.14 -10.09 33.26
C THR A 101 -24.81 -8.82 33.82
N GLY A 102 -24.79 -7.69 33.08
CA GLY A 102 -25.48 -6.44 33.44
C GLY A 102 -24.57 -5.33 33.98
N GLY A 103 -23.27 -5.38 33.70
CA GLY A 103 -22.32 -4.35 34.10
C GLY A 103 -22.59 -2.97 33.46
N THR A 104 -22.40 -1.90 34.22
CA THR A 104 -22.64 -0.49 33.83
C THR A 104 -21.55 0.14 32.93
N ASN A 105 -20.50 -0.60 32.56
CA ASN A 105 -19.31 -0.04 31.92
C ASN A 105 -19.18 -0.33 30.41
N THR A 106 -20.32 -0.50 29.72
CA THR A 106 -20.36 -0.80 28.28
C THR A 106 -19.77 0.30 27.40
N ALA A 107 -19.84 1.57 27.84
CA ALA A 107 -19.24 2.70 27.14
C ALA A 107 -17.71 2.63 27.12
N ALA A 108 -17.05 2.34 28.26
CA ALA A 108 -15.60 2.22 28.31
C ALA A 108 -15.06 1.06 27.45
N LEU A 109 -15.82 -0.04 27.35
CA LEU A 109 -15.49 -1.15 26.46
C LEU A 109 -15.63 -0.77 24.99
N ALA A 110 -16.64 0.04 24.64
CA ALA A 110 -16.79 0.55 23.28
C ALA A 110 -15.64 1.48 22.89
N ASP A 111 -15.24 2.38 23.80
CA ASP A 111 -14.10 3.28 23.59
C ASP A 111 -12.79 2.51 23.38
N ALA A 112 -12.53 1.50 24.22
CA ALA A 112 -11.36 0.63 24.07
C ALA A 112 -11.32 -0.08 22.70
N ILE A 113 -12.48 -0.58 22.22
CA ILE A 113 -12.57 -1.20 20.89
C ILE A 113 -12.25 -0.21 19.78
N TYR A 114 -12.69 1.05 19.88
CA TYR A 114 -12.36 2.08 18.90
C TYR A 114 -10.90 2.51 18.95
N ASP A 115 -10.29 2.56 20.14
CA ASP A 115 -8.87 2.84 20.32
C ASP A 115 -8.01 1.73 19.69
N ASP A 116 -8.34 0.47 19.95
CA ASP A 116 -7.69 -0.70 19.35
C ASP A 116 -7.83 -0.71 17.82
N ALA A 117 -9.03 -0.42 17.31
CA ALA A 117 -9.27 -0.30 15.87
C ALA A 117 -8.44 0.83 15.24
N THR A 118 -8.28 1.95 15.96
CA THR A 118 -7.42 3.06 15.53
C THR A 118 -5.96 2.62 15.49
N GLN A 119 -5.48 1.93 16.53
CA GLN A 119 -4.11 1.42 16.59
C GLN A 119 -3.82 0.45 15.43
N LEU A 120 -4.67 -0.54 15.23
CA LEU A 120 -4.51 -1.53 14.14
C LEU A 120 -4.51 -0.86 12.75
N THR A 121 -5.33 0.16 12.56
CA THR A 121 -5.36 0.92 11.30
C THR A 121 -4.06 1.71 11.11
N ARG A 122 -3.51 2.30 12.18
CA ARG A 122 -2.22 3.00 12.13
C ARG A 122 -1.05 2.05 11.88
N GLU A 123 -1.06 0.83 12.40
CA GLU A 123 -0.05 -0.18 12.09
C GLU A 123 -0.02 -0.51 10.60
N VAL A 124 -1.19 -0.64 9.96
CA VAL A 124 -1.31 -0.83 8.51
C VAL A 124 -0.74 0.37 7.76
N HIS A 125 -1.09 1.60 8.16
CA HIS A 125 -0.56 2.82 7.53
C HIS A 125 0.97 2.92 7.66
N ALA A 126 1.53 2.61 8.83
CA ALA A 126 2.97 2.63 9.07
C ALA A 126 3.70 1.59 8.19
N ARG A 127 3.13 0.38 8.02
CA ARG A 127 3.74 -0.63 7.14
C ARG A 127 3.70 -0.20 5.67
N LEU A 128 2.62 0.46 5.24
CA LEU A 128 2.51 1.01 3.89
C LEU A 128 3.56 2.12 3.64
N GLU A 129 3.76 3.03 4.60
CA GLU A 129 4.81 4.05 4.53
C GLU A 129 6.20 3.41 4.37
N GLN A 130 6.50 2.38 5.16
CA GLN A 130 7.77 1.67 5.06
C GLN A 130 7.95 1.00 3.70
N ALA A 131 6.90 0.36 3.16
CA ALA A 131 6.93 -0.25 1.84
C ALA A 131 7.11 0.80 0.73
N LEU A 132 6.48 1.97 0.84
CA LEU A 132 6.70 3.08 -0.07
C LEU A 132 8.14 3.61 0.00
N GLY A 133 8.71 3.69 1.20
CA GLY A 133 10.09 4.11 1.40
C GLY A 133 11.11 3.18 0.74
N ASP A 134 10.88 1.86 0.81
CA ASP A 134 11.69 0.84 0.13
C ASP A 134 11.67 1.07 -1.39
N VAL A 135 10.47 1.09 -1.97
CA VAL A 135 10.26 1.30 -3.41
C VAL A 135 10.83 2.64 -3.91
N LEU A 136 10.73 3.72 -3.13
CA LEU A 136 11.29 5.02 -3.53
C LEU A 136 12.82 5.05 -3.49
N THR A 137 13.44 4.17 -2.71
CA THR A 137 14.89 4.14 -2.56
C THR A 137 15.56 3.39 -3.71
N ASP A 138 15.06 2.21 -4.07
CA ASP A 138 15.69 1.34 -5.05
C ASP A 138 14.76 0.90 -6.20
N GLY A 139 13.48 1.24 -6.16
CA GLY A 139 12.49 0.83 -7.16
C GLY A 139 11.97 -0.59 -7.00
N VAL A 140 12.32 -1.29 -5.93
CA VAL A 140 11.97 -2.69 -5.67
C VAL A 140 11.32 -2.79 -4.30
N LEU A 141 10.18 -3.48 -4.20
CA LEU A 141 9.62 -3.86 -2.91
C LEU A 141 10.17 -5.22 -2.51
N THR A 142 10.90 -5.28 -1.40
CA THR A 142 11.45 -6.54 -0.87
C THR A 142 10.70 -6.97 0.39
N LEU A 143 10.11 -8.16 0.37
CA LEU A 143 9.35 -8.71 1.50
C LEU A 143 10.00 -9.99 2.02
N ASN A 144 10.51 -9.91 3.25
CA ASN A 144 11.14 -11.00 4.00
C ASN A 144 10.53 -11.12 5.41
N GLU A 145 9.21 -11.27 5.50
CA GLU A 145 8.47 -11.28 6.77
C GLU A 145 7.33 -12.30 6.79
N ASN A 146 6.91 -12.72 7.98
CA ASN A 146 5.76 -13.62 8.20
C ASN A 146 5.73 -14.89 7.31
N GLY A 147 6.89 -15.51 7.12
CA GLY A 147 7.05 -16.71 6.29
C GLY A 147 7.14 -16.46 4.77
N LEU A 148 7.01 -15.21 4.32
CA LEU A 148 7.39 -14.80 2.97
C LEU A 148 8.91 -14.58 2.95
N VAL A 149 9.60 -15.28 2.08
CA VAL A 149 11.06 -15.18 1.90
C VAL A 149 11.34 -14.98 0.42
N GLY A 150 12.07 -13.92 0.08
CA GLY A 150 12.52 -13.63 -1.29
C GLY A 150 11.40 -13.17 -2.22
N VAL A 151 10.33 -12.57 -1.68
CA VAL A 151 9.31 -11.96 -2.53
C VAL A 151 9.79 -10.55 -2.89
N GLU A 152 10.16 -10.39 -4.15
CA GLU A 152 10.60 -9.13 -4.74
C GLU A 152 9.61 -8.68 -5.81
N LEU A 153 9.22 -7.41 -5.77
CA LEU A 153 8.42 -6.77 -6.81
C LEU A 153 9.20 -5.58 -7.36
N ASP A 154 9.78 -5.77 -8.54
CA ASP A 154 10.49 -4.71 -9.27
C ASP A 154 9.52 -3.85 -10.08
N PHE A 155 9.54 -2.54 -9.84
CA PHE A 155 8.73 -1.56 -10.56
C PHE A 155 9.42 -1.04 -11.84
N GLY A 156 10.60 -1.56 -12.16
CA GLY A 156 11.31 -1.26 -13.41
C GLY A 156 11.96 0.12 -13.43
N VAL A 157 12.30 0.68 -12.27
CA VAL A 157 12.98 1.99 -12.20
C VAL A 157 14.31 1.91 -12.95
N PRO A 158 14.52 2.74 -14.00
CA PRO A 158 15.73 2.73 -14.79
C PRO A 158 16.99 2.93 -13.94
N VAL A 159 18.05 2.16 -14.22
CA VAL A 159 19.33 2.23 -13.47
C VAL A 159 19.92 3.63 -13.41
N ASN A 160 19.75 4.44 -14.47
CA ASN A 160 20.23 5.81 -14.52
C ASN A 160 19.50 6.77 -13.55
N GLN A 161 18.37 6.36 -12.98
CA GLN A 161 17.66 7.10 -11.92
C GLN A 161 18.07 6.65 -10.52
N LYS A 162 18.83 5.55 -10.39
CA LYS A 162 19.41 5.08 -9.13
C LYS A 162 20.82 5.67 -8.98
N VAL A 163 20.88 6.93 -8.55
CA VAL A 163 22.14 7.68 -8.50
C VAL A 163 22.99 7.23 -7.31
N ILE A 164 24.16 6.68 -7.60
CA ILE A 164 25.23 6.47 -6.62
C ILE A 164 26.29 7.55 -6.85
N ALA A 165 26.80 8.15 -5.78
CA ALA A 165 27.84 9.17 -5.88
C ALA A 165 29.09 8.58 -6.54
N ALA A 166 29.46 9.11 -7.72
CA ALA A 166 30.64 8.65 -8.46
C ALA A 166 31.95 8.85 -7.68
N THR A 167 32.00 9.91 -6.87
CA THR A 167 33.02 10.12 -5.83
C THR A 167 32.31 10.06 -4.49
N VAL A 168 32.69 9.09 -3.65
CA VAL A 168 32.11 8.94 -2.32
C VAL A 168 32.37 10.21 -1.54
N TRP A 169 31.33 10.80 -0.94
CA TRP A 169 31.44 12.07 -0.22
C TRP A 169 32.32 12.00 1.04
N SER A 170 32.68 10.79 1.49
CA SER A 170 33.67 10.58 2.54
C SER A 170 35.12 10.70 2.06
N ASN A 171 35.37 10.69 0.74
CA ASN A 171 36.70 10.87 0.19
C ASN A 171 37.02 12.36 0.07
N VAL A 172 37.80 12.86 1.03
CA VAL A 172 38.31 14.24 1.09
C VAL A 172 39.63 14.44 0.34
N ALA A 173 40.20 13.40 -0.26
CA ALA A 173 41.40 13.53 -1.09
C ALA A 173 41.01 14.08 -2.47
N ALA A 174 41.32 15.35 -2.70
CA ALA A 174 41.27 16.02 -4.00
C ALA A 174 42.45 15.61 -4.90
#